data_AF-A0A2X3GHN6-F1
#
_entry.id   AF-A0A2X3GHN6-F1
#
_cell.length_a   1.000
_cell.length_b   1.000
_cell.length_c   1.000
_cell.angle_alpha   90.00
_cell.angle_beta   90.00
_cell.angle_gamma   90.00
#
_symmetry.space_group_name_H-M   'P 1'
#
loop_
_entity.id
_entity.type
_entity.pdbx_description
1 polymer ?
#
loop_
_entity_poly.entity_id
_entity_poly.type
_entity_poly.pdbx_seq_one_letter_code
_entity_poly.pdbx_strand_id
1 'polypeptide(L)'
;MKIPLYSTLKAKLESKGLDSITSGQIAWFVCSVGIFITPMLYLYFSNYNNQFVILFFMFFIFIFNLFYSINIFPFSLVIAFIWIYMYFSYDFREIIYILASAFIIFTLICLILKKWRIFMTFCFGVTFIFLSLKLFQMLGGFYK
;
A
#
# COMPACT_ATOMS: atom_id res chain seq x y z
N MET A 1 -13.46 -11.84 13.68
CA MET A 1 -12.38 -12.85 13.61
C MET A 1 -11.21 -12.35 14.46
N LYS A 2 -10.81 -13.05 15.52
CA LYS A 2 -9.65 -12.66 16.35
C LYS A 2 -8.41 -13.38 15.83
N ILE A 3 -7.63 -12.71 14.98
CA ILE A 3 -6.28 -13.18 14.64
C ILE A 3 -5.40 -12.89 15.87
N PRO A 4 -4.84 -13.90 16.56
CA PRO A 4 -4.11 -13.67 17.82
C PRO A 4 -2.96 -12.68 17.67
N LEU A 5 -2.23 -12.78 16.56
CA LEU A 5 -1.14 -11.87 16.21
C LEU A 5 -1.61 -10.42 16.09
N TYR A 6 -2.75 -10.19 15.44
CA TYR A 6 -3.34 -8.85 15.29
C TYR A 6 -3.68 -8.24 16.65
N SER A 7 -4.36 -8.99 17.52
CA SER A 7 -4.75 -8.49 18.85
C SER A 7 -3.54 -8.15 19.72
N THR A 8 -2.51 -9.01 19.73
CA THR A 8 -1.30 -8.78 20.52
C THR A 8 -0.51 -7.59 20.00
N LEU A 9 -0.37 -7.47 18.68
CA LEU A 9 0.34 -6.36 18.06
C LEU A 9 -0.40 -5.03 18.27
N LYS A 10 -1.72 -5.02 18.09
CA LYS A 10 -2.56 -3.85 18.36
C LYS A 10 -2.41 -3.39 19.81
N ALA A 11 -2.54 -4.29 20.79
CA ALA A 11 -2.42 -3.94 22.20
C ALA A 11 -1.02 -3.38 22.56
N LYS A 12 0.04 -3.92 21.94
CA LYS A 12 1.41 -3.43 22.12
C LYS A 12 1.64 -2.04 21.52
N LEU A 13 0.93 -1.69 20.44
CA LEU A 13 0.97 -0.36 19.84
C LEU A 13 0.18 0.64 20.69
N GLU A 14 -1.00 0.23 21.17
CA GLU A 14 -1.81 1.04 22.10
C GLU A 14 -1.05 1.31 23.41
N SER A 15 -0.34 0.32 23.95
CA SER A 15 0.50 0.51 25.15
C SER A 15 1.69 1.45 24.92
N LYS A 16 2.04 1.75 23.66
CA LYS A 16 3.06 2.74 23.28
C LYS A 16 2.48 4.13 23.02
N GLY A 17 1.18 4.33 23.27
CA GLY A 17 0.50 5.62 23.13
C GLY A 17 -0.09 5.89 21.74
N LEU A 18 -0.13 4.89 20.85
CA LEU A 18 -0.86 5.03 19.58
C LEU A 18 -2.36 4.91 19.82
N ASP A 19 -3.15 5.70 19.09
CA ASP A 19 -4.60 5.58 19.16
C ASP A 19 -5.07 4.22 18.62
N SER A 20 -6.26 3.78 19.04
CA SER A 20 -6.76 2.43 18.74
C SER A 20 -6.96 2.18 17.25
N ILE A 21 -7.26 3.22 16.47
CA ILE A 21 -7.49 3.10 15.03
C ILE A 21 -6.16 2.96 14.30
N THR A 22 -5.21 3.86 14.56
CA THR A 22 -3.87 3.79 13.95
C THR A 22 -3.17 2.49 14.34
N SER A 23 -3.30 2.06 15.59
CA SER A 23 -2.79 0.77 16.06
C SER A 23 -3.42 -0.41 15.31
N GLY A 24 -4.74 -0.35 15.07
CA GLY A 24 -5.45 -1.34 14.27
C GLY A 24 -4.99 -1.37 12.81
N GLN A 25 -4.80 -0.20 12.19
CA GLN A 25 -4.31 -0.09 10.81
C GLN A 25 -2.91 -0.71 10.65
N ILE A 26 -1.97 -0.34 11.53
CA ILE A 26 -0.60 -0.87 11.50
C ILE A 26 -0.62 -2.38 11.76
N ALA A 27 -1.38 -2.84 12.76
CA ALA A 27 -1.47 -4.26 13.06
C ALA A 27 -2.05 -5.05 11.88
N TRP A 28 -3.08 -4.52 11.20
CA TRP A 28 -3.66 -5.13 10.01
C TRP A 28 -2.65 -5.25 8.87
N PHE A 29 -1.93 -4.16 8.58
CA PHE A 29 -0.92 -4.14 7.53
C PHE A 29 0.21 -5.13 7.81
N VAL A 30 0.79 -5.11 9.01
CA VAL A 30 1.87 -6.04 9.38
C VAL A 30 1.41 -7.50 9.34
N CYS A 31 0.21 -7.80 9.83
CA CYS A 31 -0.35 -9.14 9.74
C CYS A 31 -0.55 -9.56 8.27
N SER A 32 -1.01 -8.66 7.39
CA SER A 32 -1.16 -8.96 5.97
C SER A 32 0.17 -9.33 5.33
N VAL A 33 1.24 -8.57 5.57
CA VAL A 33 2.58 -8.88 5.07
C VAL A 33 3.08 -10.22 5.63
N GLY A 34 2.90 -10.45 6.94
CA GLY A 34 3.33 -11.69 7.59
C GLY A 34 2.65 -12.95 7.05
N ILE A 35 1.37 -12.86 6.68
CA ILE A 35 0.62 -13.98 6.08
C ILE A 35 1.16 -14.30 4.67
N PHE A 36 1.45 -13.28 3.88
CA PHE A 36 1.78 -13.45 2.46
C PHE A 36 3.27 -13.62 2.17
N ILE A 37 4.19 -13.24 3.07
CA ILE A 37 5.63 -13.31 2.81
C ILE A 37 6.15 -14.74 2.68
N THR A 38 5.71 -15.66 3.55
CA THR A 38 6.13 -17.07 3.51
C THR A 38 5.73 -17.78 2.23
N PRO A 39 4.44 -17.77 1.81
CA PRO A 39 4.05 -18.39 0.54
C PRO A 39 4.68 -17.68 -0.67
N MET A 40 4.89 -16.35 -0.59
CA MET A 40 5.59 -15.60 -1.64
C MET A 40 7.02 -16.11 -1.85
N LEU A 41 7.81 -16.22 -0.78
CA LEU A 41 9.20 -16.69 -0.88
C LEU A 41 9.27 -18.14 -1.36
N TYR A 42 8.41 -19.01 -0.84
CA TYR A 42 8.34 -20.41 -1.27
C TYR A 42 8.07 -20.53 -2.78
N LEU A 43 7.05 -19.81 -3.29
CA LEU A 43 6.68 -19.85 -4.70
C LEU A 43 7.70 -19.15 -5.60
N TYR A 44 8.39 -18.13 -5.09
CA TYR A 44 9.46 -17.46 -5.82
C TYR A 44 10.61 -18.42 -6.12
N PHE A 45 11.11 -19.13 -5.10
CA PHE A 45 12.21 -20.08 -5.28
C PHE A 45 11.79 -21.36 -6.02
N SER A 46 10.58 -21.87 -5.78
CA SER A 46 10.12 -23.08 -6.48
C SER A 46 9.84 -22.85 -7.97
N ASN A 47 9.58 -21.61 -8.37
CA ASN A 47 9.31 -21.23 -9.75
C ASN A 47 10.50 -20.52 -10.40
N TYR A 48 11.72 -21.04 -10.20
CA TYR A 48 12.95 -20.54 -10.85
C TYR A 48 13.18 -19.03 -10.69
N ASN A 49 12.98 -18.49 -9.48
CA ASN A 49 13.12 -17.06 -9.18
C ASN A 49 12.17 -16.19 -10.03
N ASN A 50 10.95 -16.66 -10.28
CA ASN A 50 9.96 -15.92 -11.03
C ASN A 50 9.49 -14.67 -10.25
N GLN A 51 10.02 -13.52 -10.63
CA GLN A 51 9.68 -12.19 -10.10
C GLN A 51 8.18 -11.82 -10.16
N PHE A 52 7.41 -12.38 -11.09
CA PHE A 52 5.95 -12.15 -11.14
C PHE A 52 5.25 -12.67 -9.89
N VAL A 53 5.82 -13.67 -9.21
CA VAL A 53 5.32 -14.15 -7.92
C VAL A 53 5.35 -13.03 -6.87
N ILE A 54 6.46 -12.30 -6.79
CA ILE A 54 6.60 -11.20 -5.81
C ILE A 54 5.59 -10.10 -6.10
N LEU A 55 5.48 -9.67 -7.37
CA LEU A 55 4.50 -8.66 -7.76
C LEU A 55 3.06 -9.09 -7.44
N PHE A 56 2.72 -10.35 -7.73
CA PHE A 56 1.42 -10.94 -7.42
C PHE A 56 1.11 -10.89 -5.92
N PHE A 57 2.02 -11.37 -5.06
CA PHE A 57 1.78 -11.35 -3.61
C PHE A 57 1.74 -9.93 -3.02
N MET A 58 2.54 -8.99 -3.54
CA MET A 58 2.45 -7.58 -3.14
C MET A 58 1.09 -6.97 -3.51
N PHE A 59 0.54 -7.31 -4.66
CA PHE A 59 -0.82 -6.92 -5.05
C PHE A 59 -1.88 -7.54 -4.13
N PHE A 60 -1.74 -8.81 -3.74
CA PHE A 60 -2.63 -9.45 -2.77
C PHE A 60 -2.56 -8.78 -1.39
N ILE A 61 -1.37 -8.41 -0.92
CA ILE A 61 -1.20 -7.63 0.31
C ILE A 61 -1.98 -6.30 0.20
N PHE A 62 -1.86 -5.60 -0.94
CA PHE A 62 -2.61 -4.36 -1.15
C PHE A 62 -4.14 -4.57 -1.11
N ILE A 63 -4.66 -5.59 -1.82
CA ILE A 63 -6.09 -5.93 -1.78
C ILE A 63 -6.53 -6.28 -0.36
N PHE A 64 -5.74 -7.07 0.37
CA PHE A 64 -6.09 -7.46 1.72
C PHE A 64 -6.19 -6.26 2.68
N ASN A 65 -5.42 -5.20 2.41
CA ASN A 65 -5.49 -3.95 3.16
C ASN A 65 -6.75 -3.11 2.86
N LEU A 66 -7.44 -3.35 1.73
CA LEU A 66 -8.77 -2.76 1.45
C LEU A 66 -9.86 -3.33 2.36
N PHE A 67 -9.71 -4.56 2.87
CA PHE A 67 -10.70 -5.15 3.77
C PHE A 67 -10.76 -4.48 5.15
N TYR A 68 -9.76 -3.66 5.49
CA TYR A 68 -9.87 -2.77 6.64
C TYR A 68 -10.74 -1.56 6.24
N SER A 69 -12.01 -1.56 6.65
CA SER A 69 -13.04 -0.61 6.19
C SER A 69 -12.64 0.86 6.28
N ILE A 70 -11.87 1.23 7.29
CA ILE A 70 -11.37 2.61 7.51
C ILE A 70 -10.38 3.04 6.42
N ASN A 71 -9.75 2.09 5.72
CA ASN A 71 -8.77 2.33 4.67
C ASN A 71 -9.34 2.31 3.25
N ILE A 72 -10.62 1.94 3.06
CA ILE A 72 -11.21 1.80 1.72
C ILE A 72 -11.06 3.10 0.93
N PHE A 73 -11.52 4.22 1.49
CA PHE A 73 -11.46 5.51 0.82
C PHE A 73 -10.03 5.93 0.41
N PRO A 74 -9.04 5.98 1.33
CA PRO A 74 -7.68 6.37 0.94
C PRO A 74 -7.05 5.40 -0.07
N PHE A 75 -7.28 4.09 0.03
CA PHE A 75 -6.75 3.16 -0.98
C PHE A 75 -7.47 3.22 -2.33
N SER A 76 -8.77 3.53 -2.37
CA SER A 76 -9.47 3.84 -3.62
C SER A 76 -8.87 5.06 -4.32
N LEU A 77 -8.47 6.09 -3.55
CA LEU A 77 -7.74 7.23 -4.10
C LEU A 77 -6.37 6.83 -4.65
N VAL A 78 -5.65 5.92 -3.97
CA VAL A 78 -4.38 5.38 -4.48
C VAL A 78 -4.58 4.66 -5.82
N ILE A 79 -5.62 3.82 -5.95
CA ILE A 79 -5.95 3.13 -7.20
C ILE A 79 -6.25 4.16 -8.30
N ALA A 80 -7.09 5.16 -8.03
CA ALA A 80 -7.42 6.20 -9.00
C ALA A 80 -6.17 7.00 -9.42
N PHE A 81 -5.31 7.36 -8.47
CA PHE A 81 -4.07 8.10 -8.72
C PHE A 81 -3.13 7.31 -9.65
N ILE A 82 -2.95 6.02 -9.39
CA ILE A 82 -2.10 5.14 -10.21
C ILE A 82 -2.71 4.87 -11.56
N TRP A 83 -4.04 4.68 -11.64
CA TRP A 83 -4.73 4.50 -12.90
C TRP A 83 -4.57 5.71 -13.82
N ILE A 84 -4.78 6.92 -13.30
CA ILE A 84 -4.58 8.17 -14.04
C ILE A 84 -3.12 8.27 -14.50
N TYR A 85 -2.17 7.98 -13.62
CA TYR A 85 -0.76 7.94 -13.99
C TYR A 85 -0.52 6.97 -15.16
N MET A 86 -0.96 5.71 -15.06
CA MET A 86 -0.73 4.71 -16.11
C MET A 86 -1.42 5.03 -17.43
N TYR A 87 -2.68 5.46 -17.39
CA TYR A 87 -3.47 5.72 -18.60
C TYR A 87 -2.89 6.88 -19.41
N PHE A 88 -2.38 7.91 -18.74
CA PHE A 88 -1.93 9.12 -19.42
C PHE A 88 -0.38 9.24 -19.56
N SER A 89 0.41 8.49 -18.78
CA SER A 89 1.89 8.55 -18.78
C SER A 89 2.53 8.16 -20.11
N TYR A 90 1.80 7.48 -21.00
CA TYR A 90 2.34 7.01 -22.28
C TYR A 90 2.66 8.14 -23.27
N ASP A 91 1.96 9.29 -23.21
CA ASP A 91 2.05 10.34 -24.25
C ASP A 91 2.44 11.74 -23.75
N PHE A 92 2.25 12.07 -22.46
CA PHE A 92 2.27 13.47 -22.02
C PHE A 92 3.09 13.68 -20.74
N ARG A 93 4.17 14.48 -20.83
CA ARG A 93 4.98 14.89 -19.66
C ARG A 93 4.21 15.81 -18.72
N GLU A 94 3.18 16.49 -19.23
CA GLU A 94 2.37 17.46 -18.48
C GLU A 94 1.55 16.83 -17.34
N ILE A 95 1.20 15.54 -17.43
CA ILE A 95 0.45 14.84 -16.38
C ILE A 95 1.22 14.73 -15.08
N ILE A 96 2.56 14.70 -15.12
CA ILE A 96 3.37 14.69 -13.91
C ILE A 96 3.08 15.97 -13.11
N TYR A 97 2.99 17.12 -13.78
CA TYR A 97 2.65 18.39 -13.14
C TYR A 97 1.20 18.43 -12.66
N ILE A 98 0.26 17.83 -13.40
CA ILE A 98 -1.15 17.72 -13.00
C ILE A 98 -1.32 16.81 -11.77
N LEU A 99 -0.64 15.66 -11.72
CA LEU A 99 -0.67 14.77 -10.56
C LEU A 99 0.02 15.38 -9.35
N ALA A 100 1.13 16.09 -9.56
CA ALA A 100 1.81 16.82 -8.50
C ALA A 100 0.93 17.92 -7.92
N SER A 101 0.24 18.69 -8.77
CA SER A 101 -0.70 19.72 -8.30
C SER A 101 -1.92 19.12 -7.60
N ALA A 102 -2.48 18.02 -8.12
CA ALA A 102 -3.55 17.27 -7.45
C ALA A 102 -3.13 16.75 -6.08
N PHE A 103 -1.89 16.25 -5.93
CA PHE A 103 -1.34 15.82 -4.65
C PHE A 103 -1.18 16.98 -3.66
N ILE A 104 -0.70 18.14 -4.12
CA ILE A 104 -0.60 19.35 -3.28
C ILE A 104 -1.98 19.78 -2.80
N ILE A 105 -2.96 19.86 -3.70
CA ILE A 105 -4.35 20.23 -3.38
C ILE A 105 -4.94 19.23 -2.37
N PHE A 106 -4.77 17.93 -2.61
CA PHE A 106 -5.23 16.90 -1.68
C PHE A 106 -4.59 17.02 -0.29
N THR A 107 -3.29 17.33 -0.24
CA THR A 107 -2.57 17.59 1.01
C THR A 107 -3.18 18.78 1.74
N LEU A 108 -3.38 19.91 1.07
CA LEU A 108 -3.98 21.12 1.64
C LEU A 108 -5.39 20.86 2.17
N ILE A 109 -6.23 20.13 1.41
CA ILE A 109 -7.56 19.72 1.85
C ILE A 109 -7.47 18.88 3.14
N CYS A 110 -6.57 17.90 3.18
CA CYS A 110 -6.40 17.06 4.37
C CYS A 110 -5.93 17.85 5.60
N LEU A 111 -5.06 18.86 5.40
CA LEU A 111 -4.59 19.77 6.45
C LEU A 111 -5.75 20.60 7.02
N ILE A 112 -6.51 21.25 6.15
CA ILE A 112 -7.64 22.12 6.53
C ILE A 112 -8.72 21.32 7.27
N LEU A 113 -9.07 20.14 6.75
CA LEU A 113 -10.07 19.27 7.35
C LEU A 113 -9.55 18.47 8.56
N LYS A 114 -8.27 18.64 8.93
CA LYS A 114 -7.58 17.88 10.00
C LYS A 114 -7.71 16.36 9.82
N LYS A 115 -7.77 15.88 8.58
CA LYS A 115 -7.92 14.45 8.22
C LYS A 115 -6.55 13.79 7.98
N TRP A 116 -5.60 14.03 8.88
CA TRP A 116 -4.23 13.50 8.82
C TRP A 116 -4.15 12.00 8.57
N ARG A 117 -5.06 11.23 9.15
CA ARG A 117 -5.12 9.78 8.94
C ARG A 117 -5.32 9.40 7.47
N ILE A 118 -6.27 10.04 6.77
CA ILE A 118 -6.56 9.73 5.36
C ILE A 118 -5.32 10.03 4.51
N PHE A 119 -4.69 11.18 4.76
CA PHE A 119 -3.45 11.58 4.11
C PHE A 119 -2.32 10.56 4.34
N MET A 120 -2.07 10.17 5.59
CA MET A 120 -1.02 9.19 5.90
C MET A 120 -1.30 7.83 5.25
N THR A 121 -2.53 7.31 5.32
CA THR A 121 -2.89 6.04 4.67
C THR A 121 -2.72 6.12 3.15
N PHE A 122 -3.08 7.24 2.52
CA PHE A 122 -2.85 7.48 1.10
C PHE A 122 -1.34 7.45 0.77
N CYS A 123 -0.52 8.23 1.48
CA CYS A 123 0.92 8.29 1.27
C CYS A 123 1.60 6.92 1.46
N PHE A 124 1.19 6.17 2.48
CA PHE A 124 1.66 4.79 2.68
C PHE A 124 1.27 3.88 1.51
N GLY A 125 0.03 3.97 1.02
CA GLY A 125 -0.43 3.17 -0.12
C GLY A 125 0.31 3.47 -1.42
N VAL A 126 0.51 4.76 -1.75
CA VAL A 126 1.32 5.18 -2.91
C VAL A 126 2.75 4.65 -2.77
N THR A 127 3.37 4.86 -1.61
CA THR A 127 4.74 4.41 -1.34
C THR A 127 4.85 2.88 -1.46
N PHE A 128 3.89 2.15 -0.90
CA PHE A 128 3.86 0.69 -0.98
C PHE A 128 3.82 0.20 -2.43
N ILE A 129 2.93 0.73 -3.26
CA ILE A 129 2.86 0.30 -4.67
C ILE A 129 4.11 0.71 -5.44
N PHE A 130 4.62 1.93 -5.23
CA PHE A 130 5.86 2.37 -5.86
C PHE A 130 7.04 1.45 -5.52
N LEU A 131 7.23 1.13 -4.24
CA LEU A 131 8.27 0.19 -3.80
C LEU A 131 8.05 -1.21 -4.36
N SER A 132 6.80 -1.66 -4.46
CA SER A 132 6.46 -2.96 -5.05
C SER A 132 6.88 -3.05 -6.51
N LEU A 133 6.55 -2.03 -7.31
CA LEU A 133 6.94 -1.93 -8.71
C LEU A 133 8.45 -1.80 -8.86
N LYS A 134 9.11 -1.03 -7.98
CA LYS A 134 10.57 -0.86 -8.02
C LYS A 134 11.29 -2.16 -7.69
N LEU A 135 10.83 -2.90 -6.68
CA LEU A 135 11.34 -4.22 -6.34
C LEU A 135 11.18 -5.19 -7.53
N PHE A 136 10.00 -5.21 -8.15
CA PHE A 136 9.76 -6.02 -9.35
C PHE A 136 10.72 -5.67 -10.49
N GLN A 137 10.94 -4.38 -10.77
CA GLN A 137 11.91 -3.94 -11.78
C GLN A 137 13.35 -4.35 -11.45
N MET A 138 13.76 -4.25 -10.18
CA MET A 138 15.10 -4.64 -9.74
C MET A 138 15.36 -6.13 -9.89
N LEU A 139 14.32 -6.96 -9.89
CA LEU A 139 14.42 -8.40 -10.05
C LEU A 139 14.46 -8.86 -11.52
N GLY A 140 14.36 -7.92 -12.49
CA GLY A 140 14.31 -8.18 -13.93
C GLY A 140 13.07 -7.58 -14.64
N GLY A 141 12.06 -7.15 -13.90
CA GLY A 141 10.82 -6.57 -14.43
C GLY A 141 10.09 -7.51 -15.40
N PHE A 142 9.83 -7.01 -16.62
CA PHE A 142 9.19 -7.81 -17.66
C PHE A 142 10.19 -8.62 -18.51
N TYR A 143 11.49 -8.42 -18.29
CA TYR A 143 12.54 -9.15 -18.99
C TYR A 143 12.99 -10.34 -18.14
N LYS A 144 13.17 -11.50 -18.79
CA LYS A 144 13.91 -12.63 -18.22
C LYS A 144 15.36 -12.53 -18.64
#